data_AF-A0A820PRM3-F1
#
_entry.id   AF-A0A820PRM3-F1
#
_cell.length_a   1.000
_cell.length_b   1.000
_cell.length_c   1.000
_cell.angle_alpha   90.00
_cell.angle_beta   90.00
_cell.angle_gamma   90.00
#
_symmetry.space_group_name_H-M   'P 1'
#
loop_
_entity.id
_entity.type
_entity.pdbx_description
1 polymer ?
#
loop_
_entity_poly.entity_id
_entity_poly.type
_entity_poly.pdbx_seq_one_letter_code
_entity_poly.pdbx_strand_id
1 'polypeptide(L)'
;CVSEWGHDFRRDYSQLGQLRLNYPEINLTLLTATATPRVQQDILQQLNINGNYKLFVQSFNRSNLIYECIPKENTDITLSQIANLIKINYQNQCGIIYCFSRAECDRTAQYLLAHNIHAL
;
A
#
# COMPACT_ATOMS: atom_id res chain seq x y z
N CYS A 1 2.85 11.18 4.89
CA CYS A 1 3.81 12.24 4.55
C CYS A 1 3.85 13.35 5.58
N VAL A 2 2.75 14.05 5.84
CA VAL A 2 2.76 15.22 6.76
C VAL A 2 2.86 14.83 8.24
N SER A 3 2.15 13.78 8.66
CA SER A 3 2.09 13.34 10.05
C SER A 3 3.21 12.36 10.42
N GLU A 4 3.86 12.57 11.56
CA GLU A 4 4.86 11.66 12.14
C GLU A 4 4.26 10.31 12.57
N TRP A 5 2.94 10.28 12.79
CA TRP A 5 2.19 9.07 13.09
C TRP A 5 1.82 8.27 11.82
N GLY A 6 2.17 8.79 10.63
CA GLY A 6 1.97 8.13 9.35
C GLY A 6 3.14 7.21 8.96
N HIS A 7 2.84 6.18 8.18
CA HIS A 7 3.83 5.18 7.75
C HIS A 7 4.96 5.74 6.85
N ASP A 8 4.69 6.81 6.07
CA ASP A 8 5.66 7.46 5.19
C ASP A 8 5.79 8.93 5.60
N PHE A 9 6.39 9.23 6.76
CA PHE A 9 6.61 10.60 7.21
C PHE A 9 7.76 11.27 6.45
N ARG A 10 7.56 12.53 6.03
CA ARG A 10 8.55 13.35 5.35
C ARG A 10 8.56 14.73 5.98
N ARG A 11 9.67 15.10 6.63
CA ARG A 11 9.79 16.37 7.36
C ARG A 11 9.42 17.59 6.51
N ASP A 12 9.80 17.61 5.24
CA ASP A 12 9.52 18.75 4.34
C ASP A 12 8.03 19.01 4.15
N TYR A 13 7.17 17.99 4.33
CA TYR A 13 5.72 18.14 4.20
C TYR A 13 5.10 18.96 5.35
N SER A 14 5.74 19.11 6.51
CA SER A 14 5.22 19.99 7.57
C SER A 14 5.32 21.47 7.20
N GLN A 15 6.26 21.83 6.32
CA GLN A 15 6.42 23.21 5.83
C GLN A 15 5.26 23.65 4.93
N LEU A 16 4.48 22.70 4.37
CA LEU A 16 3.30 23.01 3.55
C LEU A 16 2.23 23.79 4.31
N GLY A 17 2.23 23.77 5.65
CA GLY A 17 1.36 24.64 6.45
C GLY A 17 1.58 26.13 6.20
N GLN A 18 2.76 26.55 5.71
CA GLN A 18 3.02 27.94 5.32
C GLN A 18 2.24 28.35 4.06
N LEU A 19 1.95 27.42 3.15
CA LEU A 19 1.15 27.70 1.96
C LEU A 19 -0.24 28.21 2.34
N ARG A 20 -0.83 27.63 3.40
CA ARG A 20 -2.14 28.07 3.89
C ARG A 20 -2.10 29.48 4.49
N LEU A 21 -1.00 29.85 5.14
CA LEU A 21 -0.80 31.19 5.69
C LEU A 21 -0.58 32.24 4.60
N ASN A 22 0.19 31.90 3.57
CA ASN A 22 0.51 32.81 2.47
C ASN A 22 -0.64 32.97 1.47
N TYR A 23 -1.50 31.95 1.33
CA TYR A 23 -2.58 31.92 0.35
C TYR A 23 -3.92 31.45 0.98
N PRO A 24 -4.51 32.24 1.89
CA PRO A 24 -5.70 31.85 2.65
C PRO A 24 -6.97 31.70 1.81
N GLU A 25 -7.04 32.34 0.64
CA GLU A 25 -8.21 32.28 -0.26
C GLU A 25 -8.18 31.06 -1.21
N ILE A 26 -7.06 30.35 -1.31
CA ILE A 26 -6.94 29.19 -2.20
C ILE A 26 -7.54 27.96 -1.53
N ASN A 27 -8.43 27.27 -2.25
CA ASN A 27 -9.00 26.00 -1.82
C ASN A 27 -7.96 24.88 -1.88
N LEU A 28 -7.82 24.14 -0.77
CA LEU A 28 -6.93 23.00 -0.67
C LEU A 28 -7.73 21.69 -0.65
N THR A 29 -7.23 20.69 -1.38
CA THR A 29 -7.75 19.33 -1.33
C THR A 29 -6.67 18.41 -0.77
N LEU A 30 -7.00 17.68 0.29
CA LEU A 30 -6.11 16.74 0.95
C LEU A 30 -6.60 15.31 0.70
N LEU A 31 -5.72 14.45 0.18
CA LEU A 31 -6.07 13.09 -0.22
C LEU A 31 -5.18 12.09 0.52
N THR A 32 -5.79 11.06 1.08
CA THR A 32 -5.10 9.98 1.79
C THR A 32 -5.96 8.71 1.78
N ALA A 33 -5.32 7.55 1.71
CA ALA A 33 -6.00 6.25 1.77
C ALA A 33 -5.88 5.58 3.15
N THR A 34 -4.91 6.01 3.98
CA THR A 34 -4.47 5.27 5.18
C THR A 34 -4.52 6.07 6.47
N ALA A 35 -5.03 7.30 6.44
CA ALA A 35 -5.05 8.16 7.63
C ALA A 35 -6.12 7.70 8.63
N THR A 36 -5.67 7.18 9.77
CA THR A 36 -6.53 6.97 10.95
C THR A 36 -7.06 8.30 11.47
N PRO A 37 -8.14 8.33 12.28
CA PRO A 37 -8.68 9.58 12.83
C PRO A 37 -7.62 10.44 13.53
N ARG A 38 -6.67 9.82 14.25
CA ARG A 38 -5.54 10.51 14.88
C ARG A 38 -4.62 11.18 13.87
N VAL A 39 -4.24 10.45 12.82
CA VAL A 39 -3.39 10.98 11.73
C VAL A 39 -4.10 12.10 10.98
N GLN A 40 -5.42 12.01 10.79
CA GLN A 40 -6.20 13.07 10.15
C GLN A 40 -6.13 14.37 10.96
N GLN A 41 -6.31 14.31 12.28
CA GLN A 41 -6.22 15.51 13.13
C GLN A 41 -4.82 16.13 13.09
N ASP A 42 -3.77 15.32 13.16
CA ASP A 42 -2.39 15.79 13.06
C ASP A 42 -2.11 16.46 11.70
N ILE A 43 -2.60 15.88 10.59
CA ILE A 43 -2.50 16.51 9.26
C ILE A 43 -3.15 17.90 9.23
N LEU A 44 -4.36 18.03 9.79
CA LEU A 44 -5.07 19.32 9.81
C LEU A 44 -4.31 20.37 10.61
N GLN A 45 -3.75 19.98 11.76
CA GLN A 45 -2.93 20.85 12.60
C GLN A 45 -1.64 21.30 11.89
N GLN A 46 -0.87 20.35 11.35
CA GLN A 46 0.38 20.65 10.64
C GLN A 46 0.17 21.56 9.42
N LEU A 47 -0.97 21.42 8.73
CA LEU A 47 -1.27 22.21 7.54
C LEU A 47 -2.03 23.52 7.83
N ASN A 48 -2.19 23.90 9.10
CA ASN A 48 -2.95 25.09 9.51
C ASN A 48 -4.38 25.13 8.95
N ILE A 49 -5.02 23.96 8.79
CA ILE A 49 -6.41 23.85 8.32
C ILE A 49 -7.33 24.07 9.52
N ASN A 50 -7.56 25.33 9.84
CA ASN A 50 -8.46 25.76 10.89
C ASN A 50 -9.83 26.14 10.28
N GLY A 51 -10.93 25.66 10.87
CA GLY A 51 -12.29 26.03 10.47
C GLY A 51 -13.06 24.93 9.74
N ASN A 52 -13.99 25.33 8.88
CA ASN A 52 -14.89 24.40 8.18
C ASN A 52 -14.17 23.71 7.02
N TYR A 53 -14.07 22.39 7.08
CA TYR A 53 -13.68 21.53 5.97
C TYR A 53 -14.76 20.47 5.74
N LYS A 54 -14.81 19.95 4.51
CA LYS A 54 -15.64 18.78 4.21
C LYS A 54 -14.77 17.54 4.29
N LEU A 55 -15.17 16.59 5.11
CA LEU A 55 -14.51 15.30 5.22
C LEU A 55 -15.30 14.26 4.43
N PHE A 56 -14.61 13.60 3.49
CA PHE A 56 -15.16 12.48 2.73
C PHE A 56 -14.39 11.23 3.12
N VAL A 57 -15.11 10.26 3.68
CA VAL A 57 -14.55 8.95 4.06
C VAL A 57 -15.32 7.88 3.32
N GLN A 58 -14.59 6.99 2.67
CA GLN A 58 -15.14 5.85 1.97
C GLN A 58 -14.68 4.56 2.65
N SER A 59 -15.52 3.53 2.58
CA SER A 59 -15.15 2.20 3.03
C SER A 59 -13.93 1.69 2.26
N PHE A 60 -12.99 1.05 2.98
CA PHE A 60 -11.85 0.37 2.38
C PHE A 60 -12.23 -0.99 1.76
N ASN A 61 -13.48 -1.44 1.94
CA ASN A 61 -13.92 -2.75 1.49
C ASN A 61 -13.83 -2.86 -0.05
N ARG A 62 -13.24 -3.96 -0.51
CA ARG A 62 -13.14 -4.32 -1.92
C ARG A 62 -13.89 -5.64 -2.11
N SER A 63 -15.18 -5.55 -2.42
CA SER A 63 -16.07 -6.72 -2.57
C SER A 63 -15.64 -7.69 -3.68
N ASN A 64 -14.76 -7.25 -4.58
CA ASN A 64 -14.19 -8.06 -5.65
C ASN A 64 -12.88 -8.77 -5.26
N LEU A 65 -12.42 -8.66 -4.01
CA LEU A 65 -11.24 -9.39 -3.52
C LEU A 65 -11.69 -10.63 -2.74
N ILE A 66 -11.08 -11.76 -3.06
CA ILE A 66 -11.24 -13.03 -2.34
C ILE A 66 -10.03 -13.18 -1.42
N TYR A 67 -10.29 -13.44 -0.14
CA TYR A 67 -9.25 -13.65 0.87
C TYR A 67 -9.17 -15.13 1.21
N GLU A 68 -7.99 -15.72 1.01
CA GLU A 68 -7.70 -17.09 1.38
C GLU A 68 -6.46 -17.13 2.27
N CYS A 69 -6.46 -18.02 3.26
CA CYS A 69 -5.32 -18.26 4.14
C CYS A 69 -4.98 -19.74 4.08
N ILE A 70 -3.81 -20.06 3.55
CA ILE A 70 -3.32 -21.43 3.36
C ILE A 70 -2.12 -21.62 4.29
N PRO A 71 -2.07 -22.70 5.10
CA PRO A 71 -0.90 -23.01 5.92
C PRO A 71 0.37 -23.09 5.08
N LYS A 72 1.43 -22.39 5.50
CA LYS A 72 2.73 -22.43 4.83
C LYS A 72 3.45 -23.73 5.19
N GLU A 73 3.81 -24.49 4.17
CA GLU A 73 4.61 -25.71 4.30
C GLU A 73 6.10 -25.40 4.24
N ASN A 74 6.95 -26.43 4.11
CA ASN A 74 8.34 -26.22 3.77
C ASN A 74 8.50 -25.47 2.42
N THR A 75 9.69 -24.94 2.18
CA THR A 75 9.97 -24.05 1.03
C THR A 75 9.61 -24.71 -0.31
N ASP A 76 10.04 -25.95 -0.53
CA ASP A 76 9.90 -26.60 -1.84
C ASP A 76 8.43 -26.92 -2.16
N ILE A 77 7.66 -27.36 -1.15
CA ILE A 77 6.22 -27.58 -1.28
C ILE A 77 5.51 -26.26 -1.57
N THR A 78 5.86 -25.20 -0.84
CA THR A 78 5.24 -23.87 -1.03
C THR A 78 5.50 -23.34 -2.44
N LEU A 79 6.73 -23.45 -2.95
CA LEU A 79 7.07 -22.99 -4.31
C LEU A 79 6.34 -23.79 -5.39
N SER A 80 6.23 -25.11 -5.21
CA SER A 80 5.45 -25.98 -6.10
C SER A 80 3.97 -25.61 -6.11
N GLN A 81 3.37 -25.37 -4.93
CA GLN A 81 1.98 -24.93 -4.80
C GLN A 81 1.74 -23.60 -5.52
N ILE A 82 2.64 -22.61 -5.36
CA ILE A 82 2.56 -21.32 -6.06
C ILE A 82 2.61 -21.53 -7.58
N ALA A 83 3.58 -22.31 -8.08
CA ALA A 83 3.73 -22.56 -9.51
C ALA A 83 2.49 -23.25 -10.10
N ASN A 84 1.92 -24.21 -9.38
CA ASN A 84 0.69 -24.91 -9.78
C ASN A 84 -0.52 -23.95 -9.79
N LEU A 85 -0.68 -23.13 -8.76
CA LEU A 85 -1.75 -22.14 -8.68
C LEU A 85 -1.71 -21.18 -9.88
N ILE A 86 -0.52 -20.68 -10.23
CA ILE A 86 -0.36 -19.79 -11.39
C ILE A 86 -0.73 -20.52 -12.68
N LYS A 87 -0.25 -21.75 -12.88
CA LYS A 87 -0.48 -22.50 -14.13
C LYS A 87 -1.93 -22.95 -14.31
N ILE A 88 -2.59 -23.34 -13.22
CA ILE A 88 -3.93 -23.94 -13.27
C ILE A 88 -5.01 -22.87 -13.19
N ASN A 89 -4.88 -21.90 -12.27
CA ASN A 89 -5.95 -20.96 -11.95
C ASN A 89 -5.75 -19.58 -12.58
N TYR A 90 -4.50 -19.18 -12.82
CA TYR A 90 -4.16 -17.81 -13.25
C TYR A 90 -3.27 -17.77 -14.50
N GLN A 91 -3.42 -18.75 -15.39
CA GLN A 91 -2.63 -18.80 -16.62
C GLN A 91 -2.83 -17.52 -17.44
N ASN A 92 -1.73 -16.92 -17.91
CA ASN A 92 -1.72 -15.67 -18.68
C ASN A 92 -2.32 -14.45 -17.96
N GLN A 93 -2.42 -14.47 -16.62
CA GLN A 93 -2.83 -13.33 -15.80
C GLN A 93 -1.64 -12.71 -15.07
N CYS A 94 -1.79 -11.46 -14.62
CA CYS A 94 -0.79 -10.76 -13.83
C CYS A 94 -1.01 -10.99 -12.32
N GLY A 95 0.08 -11.09 -11.57
CA GLY A 95 0.04 -11.24 -10.12
C GLY A 95 1.29 -10.67 -9.46
N ILE A 96 1.24 -10.53 -8.13
CA ILE A 96 2.37 -10.09 -7.30
C ILE A 96 2.57 -11.13 -6.19
N ILE A 97 3.80 -11.57 -6.00
CA ILE A 97 4.21 -12.40 -4.86
C ILE A 97 5.08 -11.52 -3.95
N TYR A 98 4.63 -11.30 -2.72
CA TYR A 98 5.43 -10.62 -1.71
C TYR A 98 6.23 -11.65 -0.92
N CYS A 99 7.56 -11.48 -0.88
CA CYS A 99 8.46 -12.27 -0.04
C CYS A 99 8.98 -11.43 1.14
N PHE A 100 9.49 -12.10 2.18
CA PHE A 100 9.99 -11.41 3.36
C PHE A 100 11.34 -10.72 3.12
N SER A 101 12.21 -11.32 2.30
CA SER A 101 13.56 -10.80 2.02
C SER A 101 13.87 -10.79 0.53
N ARG A 102 14.84 -9.96 0.12
CA ARG A 102 15.34 -9.91 -1.27
C ARG A 102 15.84 -11.26 -1.76
N ALA A 103 16.60 -11.98 -0.91
CA ALA A 103 17.09 -13.31 -1.24
C ALA A 103 15.96 -14.32 -1.46
N GLU A 104 14.85 -14.20 -0.72
CA GLU A 104 13.65 -15.02 -0.93
C GLU A 104 12.93 -14.63 -2.24
N CYS A 105 12.89 -13.35 -2.60
CA CYS A 105 12.41 -12.90 -3.90
C CYS A 105 13.23 -13.56 -5.03
N ASP A 106 14.56 -13.43 -4.99
CA ASP A 106 15.45 -13.96 -6.03
C ASP A 106 15.27 -15.47 -6.21
N ARG A 107 15.23 -16.21 -5.09
CA ARG A 107 15.02 -17.66 -5.10
C ARG A 107 13.65 -18.03 -5.68
N THR A 108 12.60 -17.30 -5.30
CA THR A 108 11.23 -17.54 -5.79
C THR A 108 11.14 -17.28 -7.29
N ALA A 109 11.70 -16.16 -7.76
CA ALA A 109 11.72 -15.81 -9.18
C ALA A 109 12.50 -16.85 -10.00
N GLN A 110 13.68 -17.27 -9.55
CA GLN A 110 14.47 -18.32 -10.21
C GLN A 110 13.72 -19.64 -10.30
N TYR A 111 13.05 -20.07 -9.21
CA TYR A 111 12.25 -21.29 -9.22
C TYR A 111 11.12 -21.20 -10.25
N LEU A 112 10.37 -20.09 -10.29
CA LEU A 112 9.27 -19.90 -11.22
C LEU A 112 9.75 -19.87 -12.69
N LEU A 113 10.87 -19.19 -12.97
CA LEU A 113 11.51 -19.17 -14.28
C LEU A 113 11.90 -20.57 -14.76
N ALA A 114 12.51 -21.39 -13.88
CA ALA A 114 12.86 -22.78 -14.18
C ALA A 114 11.62 -23.65 -14.49
N HIS A 115 10.43 -23.22 -14.07
CA HIS A 115 9.15 -23.88 -14.33
C HIS A 115 8.36 -23.23 -15.48
N ASN A 116 8.99 -22.42 -16.33
CA ASN A 116 8.37 -21.72 -17.47
C ASN A 116 7.28 -20.72 -17.05
N ILE A 117 7.45 -20.07 -15.91
CA ILE A 117 6.61 -18.96 -15.47
C ILE A 117 7.47 -17.69 -15.51
N HIS A 118 7.02 -16.67 -16.25
CA HIS A 118 7.71 -15.39 -16.33
C HIS A 118 7.59 -14.65 -14.98
N ALA A 119 8.65 -14.70 -14.19
CA ALA A 119 8.81 -13.96 -12.94
C ALA A 119 10.04 -13.04 -13.05
N LEU A 120 9.92 -11.83 -12.49
CA LEU A 120 10.95 -10.79 -12.47
C LEU A 120 11.64 -10.73 -11.11
#